data_AF-A0A7D9LSJ2-F1
#
_entry.id   AF-A0A7D9LSJ2-F1
#
_cell.length_a   1.000
_cell.length_b   1.000
_cell.length_c   1.000
_cell.angle_alpha   90.00
_cell.angle_beta   90.00
_cell.angle_gamma   90.00
#
_symmetry.space_group_name_H-M   'P 1'
#
loop_
_entity.id
_entity.type
_entity.pdbx_description
1 polymer ?
#
loop_
_entity_poly.entity_id
_entity_poly.type
_entity_poly.pdbx_seq_one_letter_code
_entity_poly.pdbx_strand_id
1 'polypeptide(L)'
;RLLKLKSDGTELVTNVQVAGDARENVRRVEEEENKRQRIEKLEAESKAAVEKFEEITKKWSQALSREIPQDLQTMLLDQKSSCDVMIDEKNKLINDFQQELKGLDDRYVKDLKKQAEDVDLMIERMDEQIKNLTKAYREELLQIEKSFVSERTELIENNRKKWQTLMQHRRDKEVEFLESRRKRVEDYEQQLDTLRVQDAEEYNMVKIKLETDVQ
;
A
#
# COMPACT_ATOMS: atom_id res chain seq x y z
N ARG A 1 -1.04 1.92 11.37
CA ARG A 1 -0.51 0.68 10.73
C ARG A 1 -1.07 0.49 9.32
N LEU A 2 -2.39 0.34 9.14
CA LEU A 2 -3.03 0.17 7.83
C LEU A 2 -2.74 1.31 6.82
N LEU A 3 -2.77 2.57 7.29
CA LEU A 3 -2.44 3.72 6.43
C LEU A 3 -1.01 3.66 5.87
N LYS A 4 -0.06 3.23 6.71
CA LYS A 4 1.33 3.03 6.29
C LYS A 4 1.44 1.89 5.29
N LEU A 5 0.81 0.75 5.58
CA LEU A 5 0.76 -0.39 4.64
C LEU A 5 0.16 -0.02 3.28
N LYS A 6 -0.89 0.83 3.27
CA LYS A 6 -1.47 1.37 2.05
C LYS A 6 -0.47 2.27 1.31
N SER A 7 0.17 3.20 2.01
CA SER A 7 1.16 4.13 1.43
C SER A 7 2.33 3.37 0.81
N ASP A 8 2.96 2.49 1.58
CA ASP A 8 4.13 1.71 1.16
C ASP A 8 3.77 0.82 -0.05
N GLY A 9 2.57 0.20 -0.03
CA GLY A 9 2.09 -0.57 -1.16
C GLY A 9 1.85 0.25 -2.42
N THR A 10 1.28 1.46 -2.29
CA THR A 10 1.08 2.36 -3.44
C THR A 10 2.43 2.77 -4.02
N GLU A 11 3.42 3.07 -3.19
CA GLU A 11 4.77 3.43 -3.63
C GLU A 11 5.42 2.29 -4.43
N LEU A 12 5.24 1.04 -4.02
CA LEU A 12 5.74 -0.14 -4.74
C LEU A 12 5.14 -0.26 -6.15
N VAL A 13 3.87 0.10 -6.33
CA VAL A 13 3.22 0.09 -7.65
C VAL A 13 3.69 1.29 -8.48
N THR A 14 3.73 2.50 -7.89
CA THR A 14 4.09 3.72 -8.61
C THR A 14 5.55 3.76 -9.04
N ASN A 15 6.46 3.06 -8.34
CA ASN A 15 7.86 3.02 -8.75
C ASN A 15 8.05 2.48 -10.18
N VAL A 16 7.16 1.59 -10.64
CA VAL A 16 7.23 1.00 -11.98
C VAL A 16 6.95 2.08 -13.02
N GLN A 17 5.94 2.91 -12.75
CA GLN A 17 5.58 4.06 -13.59
C GLN A 17 6.72 5.07 -13.64
N VAL A 18 7.26 5.47 -12.48
CA VAL A 18 8.39 6.42 -12.41
C VAL A 18 9.60 5.91 -13.18
N ALA A 19 9.92 4.62 -13.07
CA ALA A 19 11.02 4.02 -13.83
C ALA A 19 10.74 4.01 -15.34
N GLY A 20 9.48 3.79 -15.74
CA GLY A 20 9.03 3.89 -17.13
C GLY A 20 9.19 5.31 -17.69
N ASP A 21 8.73 6.31 -16.95
CA ASP A 21 8.84 7.73 -17.32
C ASP A 21 10.30 8.17 -17.45
N ALA A 22 11.17 7.72 -16.54
CA ALA A 22 12.60 7.99 -16.62
C ALA A 22 13.23 7.40 -17.90
N ARG A 23 12.89 6.16 -18.26
CA ARG A 23 13.35 5.53 -19.51
C ARG A 23 12.84 6.27 -20.74
N GLU A 24 11.57 6.64 -20.75
CA GLU A 24 10.97 7.41 -21.86
C GLU A 24 11.63 8.76 -22.04
N ASN A 25 11.95 9.46 -20.95
CA ASN A 25 12.64 10.73 -21.01
C ASN A 25 14.04 10.59 -21.62
N VAL A 26 14.81 9.57 -21.22
CA VAL A 26 16.13 9.29 -21.82
C VAL A 26 15.99 8.99 -23.31
N ARG A 27 15.02 8.15 -23.70
CA ARG A 27 14.75 7.80 -25.09
C ARG A 27 14.46 9.04 -25.95
N ARG A 28 13.65 9.98 -25.44
CA ARG A 28 13.34 11.24 -26.14
C ARG A 28 14.57 12.09 -26.38
N VAL A 29 15.43 12.24 -25.38
CA VAL A 29 16.68 13.00 -25.52
C VAL A 29 17.59 12.38 -26.57
N GLU A 30 17.73 11.05 -26.56
CA GLU A 30 18.51 10.33 -27.58
C GLU A 30 17.90 10.47 -28.98
N GLU A 31 16.57 10.43 -29.10
CA GLU A 31 15.88 10.58 -30.38
C GLU A 31 16.04 11.98 -30.98
N GLU A 32 15.98 13.02 -30.14
CA GLU A 32 16.25 14.41 -30.55
C GLU A 32 17.69 14.59 -31.03
N GLU A 33 18.66 14.04 -30.32
CA GLU A 33 20.07 14.05 -30.71
C GLU A 33 20.28 13.32 -32.05
N ASN A 34 19.74 12.12 -32.21
CA ASN A 34 19.81 11.35 -33.45
C ASN A 34 19.13 12.08 -34.61
N LYS A 35 18.01 12.78 -34.35
CA LYS A 35 17.35 13.63 -35.34
C LYS A 35 18.25 14.79 -35.76
N ARG A 36 18.92 15.46 -34.82
CA ARG A 36 19.87 16.54 -35.15
C ARG A 36 21.00 16.03 -36.04
N GLN A 37 21.63 14.93 -35.67
CA GLN A 37 22.72 14.33 -36.45
C GLN A 37 22.29 13.93 -37.86
N ARG A 38 21.08 13.38 -38.04
CA ARG A 38 20.52 13.08 -39.36
C ARG A 38 20.37 14.32 -40.23
N ILE A 39 19.86 15.41 -39.67
CA ILE A 39 19.68 16.68 -40.38
C ILE A 39 21.04 17.24 -40.81
N GLU A 40 22.01 17.31 -39.90
CA GLU A 40 23.37 17.77 -40.21
C GLU A 40 24.02 16.93 -41.32
N LYS A 41 23.86 15.61 -41.28
CA LYS A 41 24.36 14.69 -42.32
C LYS A 41 23.71 14.94 -43.68
N LEU A 42 22.39 15.16 -43.71
CA LEU A 42 21.65 15.48 -44.94
C LEU A 42 22.08 16.82 -45.54
N GLU A 43 22.25 17.84 -44.70
CA GLU A 43 22.69 19.17 -45.15
C GLU A 43 24.12 19.12 -45.71
N ALA A 44 25.03 18.42 -45.04
CA ALA A 44 26.40 18.24 -45.50
C ALA A 44 26.47 17.49 -46.84
N GLU A 45 25.69 16.41 -46.99
CA GLU A 45 25.62 15.65 -48.22
C GLU A 45 24.99 16.45 -49.36
N SER A 46 23.91 17.20 -49.08
CA SER A 46 23.27 18.09 -50.04
C SER A 46 24.25 19.14 -50.58
N LYS A 47 24.99 19.79 -49.69
CA LYS A 47 26.00 20.78 -50.07
C LYS A 47 27.11 20.17 -50.92
N ALA A 48 27.67 19.04 -50.50
CA ALA A 48 28.71 18.33 -51.25
C ALA A 48 28.22 17.85 -52.62
N ALA A 49 26.98 17.37 -52.70
CA ALA A 49 26.36 16.92 -53.94
C ALA A 49 26.19 18.08 -54.93
N VAL A 50 25.75 19.26 -54.46
CA VAL A 50 25.64 20.47 -55.29
C VAL A 50 27.00 20.89 -55.83
N GLU A 51 28.02 20.98 -54.97
CA GLU A 51 29.38 21.37 -55.36
C GLU A 51 29.95 20.42 -56.44
N LYS A 52 29.82 19.10 -56.24
CA LYS A 52 30.24 18.09 -57.23
C LYS A 52 29.43 18.15 -58.52
N PHE A 53 28.13 18.38 -58.43
CA PHE A 53 27.26 18.49 -59.61
C PHE A 53 27.62 19.70 -60.47
N GLU A 54 27.91 20.84 -59.85
CA GLU A 54 28.40 22.02 -60.56
C GLU A 54 29.75 21.77 -61.23
N GLU A 55 30.68 21.05 -60.57
CA GLU A 55 31.98 20.70 -61.15
C GLU A 55 31.83 19.81 -62.39
N ILE A 56 31.00 18.77 -62.29
CA ILE A 56 30.66 17.88 -63.42
C ILE A 56 30.01 18.70 -64.54
N THR A 57 29.07 19.58 -64.20
CA THR A 57 28.37 20.44 -65.17
C THR A 57 29.34 21.35 -65.93
N LYS A 58 30.29 21.98 -65.23
CA LYS A 58 31.32 22.85 -65.84
C LYS A 58 32.25 22.09 -66.79
N LYS A 59 32.55 20.82 -66.51
CA LYS A 59 33.40 20.00 -67.38
C LYS A 59 32.67 19.63 -68.68
N TRP A 60 31.33 19.55 -68.74
CA TRP A 60 30.63 19.26 -70.01
C TRP A 60 30.85 20.32 -71.10
N SER A 61 30.95 21.60 -70.75
CA SER A 61 31.24 22.65 -71.74
C SER A 61 32.65 22.55 -72.31
N GLN A 62 33.61 22.09 -71.51
CA GLN A 62 34.98 21.82 -71.94
C GLN A 62 35.10 20.56 -72.81
N ALA A 63 34.21 19.58 -72.63
CA ALA A 63 34.17 18.40 -73.50
C ALA A 63 33.73 18.77 -74.91
N LEU A 64 32.76 19.70 -75.02
CA LEU A 64 32.20 20.15 -76.29
C LEU A 64 33.24 20.88 -77.17
N SER A 65 34.30 21.44 -76.58
CA SER A 65 35.36 22.16 -77.30
C SER A 65 36.57 21.28 -77.68
N ARG A 66 36.54 19.97 -77.41
CA ARG A 66 37.65 19.06 -77.76
C ARG A 66 37.57 18.63 -79.22
N GLU A 67 38.64 18.91 -79.97
CA GLU A 67 38.77 18.50 -81.38
C GLU A 67 39.44 17.14 -81.55
N ILE A 68 40.19 16.66 -80.55
CA ILE A 68 40.91 15.38 -80.58
C ILE A 68 40.02 14.27 -79.98
N PRO A 69 39.66 13.24 -80.75
CA PRO A 69 38.76 12.18 -80.28
C PRO A 69 39.24 11.41 -79.04
N GLN A 70 40.56 11.17 -78.92
CA GLN A 70 41.15 10.46 -77.77
C GLN A 70 41.04 11.29 -76.48
N ASP A 71 41.24 12.60 -76.58
CA ASP A 71 41.11 13.52 -75.45
C ASP A 71 39.65 13.62 -74.99
N LEU A 72 38.72 13.69 -75.94
CA LEU A 72 37.29 13.66 -75.65
C LEU A 72 36.90 12.35 -74.95
N GLN A 73 37.37 11.20 -75.44
CA GLN A 73 37.07 9.90 -74.85
C GLN A 73 37.57 9.80 -73.40
N THR A 74 38.80 10.24 -73.13
CA THR A 74 39.37 10.25 -71.76
C THR A 74 38.51 11.10 -70.84
N MET A 75 38.14 12.30 -71.29
CA MET A 75 37.33 13.21 -70.51
C MET A 75 35.91 12.69 -70.24
N LEU A 76 35.29 12.00 -71.20
CA LEU A 76 33.98 11.37 -71.00
C LEU A 76 34.04 10.23 -69.98
N LEU A 77 35.13 9.46 -69.95
CA LEU A 77 35.35 8.42 -68.95
C LEU A 77 35.50 9.04 -67.54
N ASP A 78 36.27 10.11 -67.41
CA ASP A 78 36.43 10.84 -66.14
C ASP A 78 35.10 11.43 -65.64
N GLN A 79 34.29 11.96 -66.56
CA GLN A 79 32.96 12.49 -66.23
C GLN A 79 31.99 11.40 -65.80
N LYS A 80 31.99 10.27 -66.51
CA LYS A 80 31.22 9.10 -66.10
C LYS A 80 31.63 8.64 -64.70
N SER A 81 32.93 8.49 -64.45
CA SER A 81 33.44 8.12 -63.13
C SER A 81 33.03 9.12 -62.04
N SER A 82 32.99 10.41 -62.35
CA SER A 82 32.56 11.45 -61.40
C SER A 82 31.06 11.34 -61.07
N CYS A 83 30.22 11.04 -62.05
CA CYS A 83 28.79 10.74 -61.85
C CYS A 83 28.58 9.46 -61.03
N ASP A 84 29.35 8.40 -61.34
CA ASP A 84 29.27 7.12 -60.63
C ASP A 84 29.59 7.32 -59.13
N VAL A 85 30.63 8.10 -58.80
CA VAL A 85 30.99 8.44 -57.40
C VAL A 85 29.85 9.18 -56.68
N MET A 86 29.16 10.11 -57.34
CA MET A 86 28.03 10.83 -56.73
C MET A 86 26.84 9.89 -56.46
N ILE A 87 26.56 8.97 -57.38
CA ILE A 87 25.51 7.96 -57.21
C ILE A 87 25.87 7.02 -56.05
N ASP A 88 27.13 6.59 -55.95
CA ASP A 88 27.61 5.74 -54.87
C ASP A 88 27.47 6.40 -53.49
N GLU A 89 27.73 7.71 -53.40
CA GLU A 89 27.51 8.48 -52.17
C GLU A 89 26.03 8.54 -51.77
N LYS A 90 25.12 8.77 -52.74
CA LYS A 90 23.66 8.71 -52.49
C LYS A 90 23.22 7.32 -52.05
N ASN A 91 23.71 6.27 -52.70
CA ASN A 91 23.40 4.88 -52.34
C ASN A 91 23.92 4.53 -50.94
N LYS A 92 25.11 5.01 -50.58
CA LYS A 92 25.65 4.85 -49.23
C LYS A 92 24.75 5.53 -48.19
N LEU A 93 24.31 6.76 -48.45
CA LEU A 93 23.40 7.47 -47.56
C LEU A 93 22.05 6.75 -47.40
N ILE A 94 21.48 6.23 -48.49
CA ILE A 94 20.26 5.42 -48.47
C ILE A 94 20.46 4.18 -47.59
N ASN A 95 21.57 3.46 -47.76
CA ASN A 95 21.87 2.27 -46.97
C ASN A 95 22.03 2.61 -45.48
N ASP A 96 22.68 3.72 -45.15
CA ASP A 96 22.83 4.17 -43.77
C ASP A 96 21.45 4.43 -43.12
N PHE A 97 20.52 5.09 -43.82
CA PHE A 97 19.17 5.32 -43.30
C PHE A 97 18.32 4.05 -43.22
N GLN A 98 18.49 3.11 -44.15
CA GLN A 98 17.82 1.81 -44.06
C GLN A 98 18.29 1.03 -42.83
N GLN A 99 19.59 1.06 -42.52
CA GLN A 99 20.13 0.44 -41.30
C GLN A 99 19.61 1.12 -40.04
N GLU A 100 19.54 2.46 -40.05
CA GLU A 100 18.98 3.22 -38.93
C GLU A 100 17.50 2.90 -38.68
N LEU A 101 16.69 2.84 -39.74
CA LEU A 101 15.28 2.45 -39.66
C LEU A 101 15.12 1.05 -39.08
N LYS A 102 15.91 0.08 -39.56
CA LYS A 102 15.90 -1.27 -39.01
C LYS A 102 16.27 -1.28 -37.52
N GLY A 103 17.26 -0.49 -37.12
CA GLY A 103 17.64 -0.34 -35.71
C GLY A 103 16.54 0.31 -34.85
N LEU A 104 15.75 1.21 -35.42
CA LEU A 104 14.56 1.78 -34.76
C LEU A 104 13.45 0.73 -34.59
N ASP A 105 13.18 -0.07 -35.62
CA ASP A 105 12.21 -1.17 -35.54
C ASP A 105 12.60 -2.19 -34.47
N ASP A 106 13.88 -2.59 -34.43
CA ASP A 106 14.41 -3.52 -33.42
C ASP A 106 14.29 -2.93 -32.00
N ARG A 107 14.54 -1.63 -31.84
CA ARG A 107 14.34 -0.93 -30.56
C ARG A 107 12.87 -0.87 -30.17
N TYR A 108 11.99 -0.54 -31.10
CA TYR A 108 10.54 -0.47 -30.86
C TYR A 108 9.98 -1.81 -30.35
N VAL A 109 10.39 -2.93 -30.95
CA VAL A 109 9.97 -4.26 -30.49
C VAL A 109 10.49 -4.56 -29.09
N LYS A 110 11.74 -4.16 -28.76
CA LYS A 110 12.30 -4.33 -27.41
C LYS A 110 11.55 -3.47 -26.39
N ASP A 111 11.24 -2.22 -26.73
CA ASP A 111 10.49 -1.30 -25.87
C ASP A 111 9.08 -1.83 -25.59
N LEU A 112 8.38 -2.33 -26.61
CA LEU A 112 7.07 -2.96 -26.43
C LEU A 112 7.13 -4.18 -25.50
N LYS A 113 8.12 -5.05 -25.68
CA LYS A 113 8.32 -6.20 -24.76
C LYS A 113 8.57 -5.71 -23.35
N LYS A 114 9.40 -4.67 -23.19
CA LYS A 114 9.72 -4.13 -21.88
C LYS A 114 8.49 -3.52 -21.19
N GLN A 115 7.68 -2.77 -21.94
CA GLN A 115 6.43 -2.20 -21.45
C GLN A 115 5.44 -3.30 -21.03
N ALA A 116 5.35 -4.40 -21.78
CA ALA A 116 4.52 -5.55 -21.39
C ALA A 116 4.99 -6.16 -20.06
N GLU A 117 6.31 -6.39 -19.90
CA GLU A 117 6.89 -6.88 -18.63
C GLU A 117 6.60 -5.92 -17.46
N ASP A 118 6.69 -4.61 -17.69
CA ASP A 118 6.45 -3.61 -16.65
C ASP A 118 4.96 -3.58 -16.26
N VAL A 119 4.04 -3.76 -17.21
CA VAL A 119 2.60 -3.89 -16.94
C VAL A 119 2.32 -5.16 -16.13
N ASP A 120 2.90 -6.30 -16.52
CA ASP A 120 2.73 -7.56 -15.79
C ASP A 120 3.24 -7.44 -14.34
N LEU A 121 4.40 -6.82 -14.14
CA LEU A 121 4.96 -6.54 -12.82
C LEU A 121 4.05 -5.61 -11.99
N MET A 122 3.45 -4.60 -12.63
CA MET A 122 2.51 -3.70 -11.95
C MET A 122 1.28 -4.47 -11.46
N ILE A 123 0.73 -5.35 -12.30
CA ILE A 123 -0.42 -6.20 -11.95
C ILE A 123 -0.06 -7.12 -10.78
N GLU A 124 1.11 -7.77 -10.81
CA GLU A 124 1.58 -8.65 -9.74
C GLU A 124 1.66 -7.89 -8.40
N ARG A 125 2.28 -6.71 -8.39
CA ARG A 125 2.41 -5.88 -7.18
C ARG A 125 1.06 -5.39 -6.65
N MET A 126 0.15 -5.01 -7.55
CA MET A 126 -1.21 -4.60 -7.17
C MET A 126 -1.98 -5.75 -6.52
N ASP A 127 -1.88 -6.96 -7.06
CA ASP A 127 -2.54 -8.15 -6.50
C ASP A 127 -1.96 -8.51 -5.12
N GLU A 128 -0.63 -8.48 -4.97
CA GLU A 128 0.01 -8.68 -3.68
C GLU A 128 -0.40 -7.61 -2.65
N GLN A 129 -0.46 -6.34 -3.05
CA GLN A 129 -0.93 -5.25 -2.19
C GLN A 129 -2.38 -5.48 -1.72
N ILE A 130 -3.27 -5.89 -2.63
CA ILE A 130 -4.67 -6.19 -2.30
C ILE A 130 -4.76 -7.35 -1.31
N LYS A 131 -4.01 -8.43 -1.53
CA LYS A 131 -3.95 -9.59 -0.62
C LYS A 131 -3.48 -9.17 0.77
N ASN A 132 -2.40 -8.39 0.85
CA ASN A 132 -1.82 -7.92 2.11
C ASN A 132 -2.76 -6.98 2.85
N LEU A 133 -3.39 -6.01 2.17
CA LEU A 133 -4.38 -5.12 2.76
C LEU A 133 -5.60 -5.90 3.27
N THR A 134 -6.13 -6.82 2.48
CA THR A 134 -7.28 -7.65 2.85
C THR A 134 -6.99 -8.47 4.10
N LYS A 135 -5.80 -9.09 4.17
CA LYS A 135 -5.36 -9.82 5.36
C LYS A 135 -5.28 -8.90 6.58
N ALA A 136 -4.64 -7.74 6.45
CA ALA A 136 -4.49 -6.80 7.55
C ALA A 136 -5.85 -6.27 8.04
N TYR A 137 -6.79 -5.94 7.14
CA TYR A 137 -8.14 -5.53 7.53
C TYR A 137 -8.89 -6.64 8.28
N ARG A 138 -8.78 -7.90 7.85
CA ARG A 138 -9.38 -9.03 8.57
C ARG A 138 -8.79 -9.21 9.97
N GLU A 139 -7.48 -9.07 10.10
CA GLU A 139 -6.81 -9.15 11.41
C GLU A 139 -7.27 -8.04 12.35
N GLU A 140 -7.34 -6.79 11.88
CA GLU A 140 -7.82 -5.66 12.69
C GLU A 140 -9.29 -5.85 13.10
N LEU A 141 -10.16 -6.34 12.21
CA LEU A 141 -11.55 -6.66 12.56
C LEU A 141 -11.64 -7.74 13.65
N LEU A 142 -10.85 -8.80 13.54
CA LEU A 142 -10.79 -9.86 14.56
C LEU A 142 -10.30 -9.33 15.90
N GLN A 143 -9.35 -8.39 15.92
CA GLN A 143 -8.88 -7.78 17.17
C GLN A 143 -9.94 -6.88 17.81
N ILE A 144 -10.67 -6.11 17.01
CA ILE A 144 -11.80 -5.31 17.49
C ILE A 144 -12.85 -6.23 18.13
N GLU A 145 -13.23 -7.31 17.44
CA GLU A 145 -14.21 -8.27 17.98
C GLU A 145 -13.74 -8.91 19.28
N LYS A 146 -12.47 -9.32 19.36
CA LYS A 146 -11.89 -9.87 20.59
C LYS A 146 -11.91 -8.87 21.74
N SER A 147 -11.56 -7.59 21.49
CA SER A 147 -11.64 -6.53 22.50
C SER A 147 -13.06 -6.37 23.03
N PHE A 148 -14.05 -6.29 22.12
CA PHE A 148 -15.46 -6.19 22.48
C PHE A 148 -15.95 -7.36 23.33
N VAL A 149 -15.58 -8.60 22.97
CA VAL A 149 -15.96 -9.78 23.74
C VAL A 149 -15.31 -9.78 25.12
N SER A 150 -14.03 -9.37 25.21
CA SER A 150 -13.32 -9.25 26.49
C SER A 150 -13.98 -8.23 27.41
N GLU A 151 -14.23 -7.01 26.89
CA GLU A 151 -14.88 -5.93 27.62
C GLU A 151 -16.28 -6.33 28.11
N ARG A 152 -17.07 -7.01 27.26
CA ARG A 152 -18.38 -7.53 27.64
C ARG A 152 -18.29 -8.56 28.76
N THR A 153 -17.32 -9.47 28.67
CA THR A 153 -17.12 -10.53 29.67
C THR A 153 -16.71 -9.94 31.01
N GLU A 154 -15.77 -8.99 31.00
CA GLU A 154 -15.36 -8.26 32.20
C GLU A 154 -16.51 -7.48 32.83
N LEU A 155 -17.33 -6.81 32.02
CA LEU A 155 -18.51 -6.08 32.51
C LEU A 155 -19.51 -7.01 33.20
N ILE A 156 -19.83 -8.15 32.59
CA ILE A 156 -20.75 -9.15 33.16
C ILE A 156 -20.19 -9.69 34.47
N GLU A 157 -18.90 -10.05 34.51
CA GLU A 157 -18.26 -10.60 35.70
C GLU A 157 -18.23 -9.58 36.85
N ASN A 158 -17.93 -8.32 36.54
CA ASN A 158 -17.95 -7.24 37.52
C ASN A 158 -19.36 -7.01 38.09
N ASN A 159 -20.40 -7.02 37.24
CA ASN A 159 -21.78 -6.89 37.69
C ASN A 159 -22.23 -8.10 38.53
N ARG A 160 -21.84 -9.32 38.13
CA ARG A 160 -22.12 -10.55 38.89
C ARG A 160 -21.48 -10.49 40.28
N LYS A 161 -20.21 -10.10 40.38
CA LYS A 161 -19.51 -9.92 41.67
C LYS A 161 -20.22 -8.91 42.56
N LYS A 162 -20.55 -7.73 42.03
CA LYS A 162 -21.32 -6.71 42.77
C LYS A 162 -22.65 -7.24 43.29
N TRP A 163 -23.40 -7.97 42.46
CA TRP A 163 -24.67 -8.58 42.86
C TRP A 163 -24.48 -9.62 43.97
N GLN A 164 -23.48 -10.49 43.84
CA GLN A 164 -23.14 -11.49 44.87
C GLN A 164 -22.77 -10.84 46.19
N THR A 165 -21.94 -9.79 46.19
CA THR A 165 -21.58 -9.03 47.39
C THR A 165 -22.81 -8.40 48.04
N LEU A 166 -23.69 -7.77 47.27
CA LEU A 166 -24.93 -7.18 47.80
C LEU A 166 -25.87 -8.22 48.39
N MET A 167 -25.99 -9.39 47.73
CA MET A 167 -26.85 -10.47 48.21
C MET A 167 -26.29 -11.10 49.49
N GLN A 168 -24.97 -11.26 49.59
CA GLN A 168 -24.32 -11.73 50.80
C GLN A 168 -24.55 -10.74 51.95
N HIS A 169 -24.30 -9.45 51.73
CA HIS A 169 -24.54 -8.40 52.72
C HIS A 169 -25.99 -8.37 53.22
N ARG A 170 -26.96 -8.58 52.31
CA ARG A 170 -28.37 -8.71 52.68
C ARG A 170 -28.60 -9.92 53.59
N ARG A 171 -28.06 -11.09 53.25
CA ARG A 171 -28.18 -12.32 54.06
C ARG A 171 -27.58 -12.13 55.45
N ASP A 172 -26.40 -11.54 55.53
CA ASP A 172 -25.70 -11.29 56.80
C ASP A 172 -26.56 -10.39 57.71
N LYS A 173 -27.17 -9.33 57.15
CA LYS A 173 -28.12 -8.47 57.88
C LYS A 173 -29.40 -9.19 58.31
N GLU A 174 -29.94 -10.08 57.47
CA GLU A 174 -31.11 -10.89 57.84
C GLU A 174 -30.78 -11.83 59.01
N VAL A 175 -29.61 -12.46 59.01
CA VAL A 175 -29.12 -13.29 60.11
C VAL A 175 -28.94 -12.47 61.39
N GLU A 176 -28.26 -11.33 61.31
CA GLU A 176 -28.05 -10.42 62.45
C GLU A 176 -29.39 -9.97 63.07
N PHE A 177 -30.38 -9.64 62.24
CA PHE A 177 -31.72 -9.29 62.69
C PHE A 177 -32.42 -10.45 63.40
N LEU A 178 -32.35 -11.67 62.85
CA LEU A 178 -32.94 -12.86 63.47
C LEU A 178 -32.28 -13.21 64.80
N GLU A 179 -30.95 -13.11 64.89
CA GLU A 179 -30.21 -13.33 66.14
C GLU A 179 -30.57 -12.28 67.20
N SER A 180 -30.63 -11.00 66.82
CA SER A 180 -31.03 -9.91 67.71
C SER A 180 -32.46 -10.12 68.23
N ARG A 181 -33.37 -10.56 67.36
CA ARG A 181 -34.74 -10.92 67.74
C ARG A 181 -34.76 -12.12 68.69
N ARG A 182 -33.95 -13.16 68.43
CA ARG A 182 -33.85 -14.36 69.28
C ARG A 182 -33.39 -13.99 70.68
N LYS A 183 -32.30 -13.23 70.80
CA LYS A 183 -31.81 -12.71 72.10
C LYS A 183 -32.89 -11.95 72.85
N ARG A 184 -33.62 -11.06 72.17
CA ARG A 184 -34.70 -10.30 72.81
C ARG A 184 -35.83 -11.21 73.34
N VAL A 185 -36.14 -12.31 72.66
CA VAL A 185 -37.10 -13.31 73.15
C VAL A 185 -36.55 -14.06 74.35
N GLU A 186 -35.29 -14.52 74.29
CA GLU A 186 -34.60 -15.17 75.41
C GLU A 186 -34.56 -14.27 76.66
N ASP A 187 -34.29 -12.97 76.49
CA ASP A 187 -34.30 -11.98 77.59
C ASP A 187 -35.70 -11.83 78.21
N TYR A 188 -36.77 -11.81 77.40
CA TYR A 188 -38.14 -11.76 77.91
C TYR A 188 -38.55 -13.05 78.64
N GLU A 189 -38.12 -14.22 78.15
CA GLU A 189 -38.33 -15.49 78.84
C GLU A 189 -37.66 -15.52 80.21
N GLN A 190 -36.40 -15.06 80.30
CA GLN A 190 -35.69 -14.94 81.58
C GLN A 190 -36.38 -13.97 82.55
N GLN A 191 -36.89 -12.84 82.05
CA GLN A 191 -37.65 -11.89 82.87
C GLN A 191 -38.95 -12.51 83.39
N LEU A 192 -39.69 -13.24 82.55
CA LEU A 192 -40.92 -13.94 82.96
C LEU A 192 -40.63 -15.02 84.02
N ASP A 193 -39.55 -15.79 83.86
CA ASP A 193 -39.18 -16.80 84.84
C ASP A 193 -38.71 -16.19 86.16
N THR A 194 -37.97 -15.07 86.12
CA THR A 194 -37.61 -14.32 87.33
C THR A 194 -38.86 -13.82 88.07
N LEU A 195 -39.82 -13.25 87.34
CA LEU A 195 -41.07 -12.75 87.91
C LEU A 195 -41.90 -13.89 88.53
N ARG A 196 -41.94 -15.07 87.89
CA ARG A 196 -42.61 -16.27 88.45
C ARG A 196 -42.01 -16.71 89.78
N VAL A 197 -40.67 -16.69 89.89
CA VAL A 197 -39.98 -17.05 91.15
C VAL A 197 -40.29 -16.00 92.22
N GLN A 198 -40.22 -14.72 91.90
CA GLN A 198 -40.55 -13.63 92.81
C GLN A 198 -42.01 -13.71 93.29
N ASP A 199 -42.96 -13.89 92.39
CA ASP A 199 -44.38 -14.04 92.73
C ASP A 199 -44.61 -15.25 93.65
N ALA A 200 -43.90 -16.37 93.42
CA ALA A 200 -43.98 -17.56 94.27
C ALA A 200 -43.38 -17.32 95.67
N GLU A 201 -42.26 -16.60 95.76
CA GLU A 201 -41.64 -16.18 97.02
C GLU A 201 -42.54 -15.20 97.79
N GLU A 202 -43.13 -14.21 97.11
CA GLU A 202 -44.07 -13.25 97.70
C GLU A 202 -45.34 -13.95 98.19
N TYR A 203 -45.91 -14.86 97.39
CA TYR A 203 -47.06 -15.67 97.80
C TYR A 203 -46.74 -16.50 99.05
N ASN A 204 -45.57 -17.17 99.08
CA ASN A 204 -45.13 -17.93 100.25
C ASN A 204 -44.95 -17.03 101.47
N MET A 205 -44.35 -15.84 101.31
CA MET A 205 -44.18 -14.88 102.39
C MET A 205 -45.53 -14.38 102.93
N VAL A 206 -46.48 -14.06 102.05
CA VAL A 206 -47.84 -13.64 102.44
C VAL A 206 -48.58 -14.77 103.13
N LYS A 207 -48.48 -16.00 102.60
CA LYS A 207 -49.04 -17.20 103.23
C LYS A 207 -48.51 -17.39 104.64
N ILE A 208 -47.18 -17.34 104.83
CA ILE A 208 -46.54 -17.45 106.15
C ILE A 208 -47.03 -16.34 107.10
N LYS A 209 -47.07 -15.08 106.64
CA LYS A 209 -47.59 -13.96 107.45
C LYS A 209 -49.02 -14.19 107.90
N LEU A 210 -49.91 -14.59 106.98
CA LEU A 210 -51.30 -14.91 107.29
C LEU A 210 -51.44 -16.10 108.25
N GLU A 211 -50.61 -17.13 108.11
CA GLU A 211 -50.57 -18.28 109.02
C GLU A 211 -50.05 -17.88 110.42
N THR A 212 -49.22 -16.84 110.52
CA THR A 212 -48.66 -16.33 111.79
C THR A 212 -49.61 -15.34 112.49
N ASP A 213 -50.34 -14.50 111.73
CA ASP A 213 -51.31 -13.52 112.27
C ASP A 213 -52.63 -14.18 112.76
N VAL A 214 -52.85 -15.46 112.48
CA VAL A 214 -54.03 -16.25 112.89
C VAL A 214 -53.80 -17.03 114.21
N GLN A 215 -52.61 -16.93 114.83
CA GLN A 215 -52.32 -17.43 116.18
C GLN A 215 -52.54 -16.36 117.26
#